data_AF-A0A0P1A6P4-F1
#
_entry.id   AF-A0A0P1A6P4-F1
#
_cell.length_a   1.000
_cell.length_b   1.000
_cell.length_c   1.000
_cell.angle_alpha   90.00
_cell.angle_beta   90.00
_cell.angle_gamma   90.00
#
_symmetry.space_group_name_H-M   'P 1'
#
loop_
_entity.id
_entity.type
_entity.pdbx_description
1 polymer ?
#
loop_
_entity_poly.entity_id
_entity_poly.type
_entity_poly.pdbx_seq_one_letter_code
_entity_poly.pdbx_strand_id
1 'polypeptide(L)'
;MSNSGSDDDFFGCMESEDLFSETLDQQEKRREAKRYAEQYAERKWGLAARQQRIQAGQDFFLKKRVIELGCGIGVPGLATAALGAEDVVLTDMPIAVPWIQANIERNYALGCIAGRVCAQGLMWDLIYGHRDIAKRLVQTIVQLSHADTLIVSAHEARFAGDRGLSFFELLSEKHFTINHSLTPLLSSSAVAASSRRILWQSVFNLDTTHFHDSLVSDDDLQIELDVITKDEEKVLSDECYHILKRRRYEISHWDNVILNFKEMERSRWSTETQRILQKVRETAILPKELTYFSAVHVIELAEDGYIKPHVDSIKFSGRVVAGLNLLSPCIMRFREVNGDSVIDAYLQRRSMYMVTGRIRYHYTHEIMPGIQIFRQKVIVKRTSRISIMLRDEYLEEHITKYYKPFVAKNN
;
A
#
# COMPACT_ATOMS: atom_id res chain seq x y z
N MET A 1 32.63 -60.97 30.93
CA MET A 1 32.47 -59.84 31.87
C MET A 1 33.69 -58.94 31.71
N SER A 2 33.51 -57.61 31.59
CA SER A 2 34.50 -56.50 31.79
C SER A 2 35.99 -56.83 31.61
N ASN A 3 36.78 -56.25 30.70
CA ASN A 3 36.94 -54.82 30.32
C ASN A 3 37.78 -54.71 29.00
N SER A 4 38.16 -53.57 28.39
CA SER A 4 37.92 -52.10 28.54
C SER A 4 38.48 -51.35 27.30
N GLY A 5 38.04 -50.09 27.07
CA GLY A 5 38.57 -49.17 26.04
C GLY A 5 37.72 -49.16 24.75
N SER A 6 37.56 -48.04 24.03
CA SER A 6 38.10 -46.67 24.20
C SER A 6 37.13 -45.64 23.60
N ASP A 7 36.94 -44.51 24.29
CA ASP A 7 36.49 -43.27 23.64
C ASP A 7 37.64 -42.73 22.76
N ASP A 8 37.32 -42.23 21.56
CA ASP A 8 37.80 -40.95 21.00
C ASP A 8 37.32 -40.77 19.52
N ASP A 9 37.25 -39.51 19.09
CA ASP A 9 37.16 -39.03 17.70
C ASP A 9 35.91 -39.33 16.83
N PHE A 10 34.77 -38.76 17.23
CA PHE A 10 33.77 -38.25 16.24
C PHE A 10 33.22 -36.86 16.57
N PHE A 11 34.05 -35.99 17.14
CA PHE A 11 33.81 -34.54 17.16
C PHE A 11 34.98 -33.83 16.49
N GLY A 12 34.89 -33.72 15.16
CA GLY A 12 35.79 -32.86 14.39
C GLY A 12 35.66 -31.42 14.88
N CYS A 13 36.78 -30.82 15.28
CA CYS A 13 36.85 -29.45 15.77
C CYS A 13 36.34 -28.48 14.69
N MET A 14 35.13 -27.94 14.86
CA MET A 14 34.74 -26.70 14.19
C MET A 14 35.21 -25.55 15.05
N GLU A 15 36.23 -24.83 14.57
CA GLU A 15 36.77 -23.66 15.25
C GLU A 15 35.70 -22.55 15.39
N SER A 16 35.77 -21.79 16.48
CA SER A 16 34.72 -20.88 16.93
C SER A 16 34.51 -19.63 16.05
N GLU A 17 35.20 -19.51 14.91
CA GLU A 17 35.11 -18.34 14.03
C GLU A 17 33.96 -18.44 13.00
N ASP A 18 33.47 -19.65 12.69
CA ASP A 18 32.45 -19.85 11.63
C ASP A 18 31.00 -19.55 12.07
N LEU A 19 30.75 -19.31 13.36
CA LEU A 19 29.40 -18.94 13.85
C LEU A 19 29.00 -17.48 13.57
N PHE A 20 29.91 -16.67 13.03
CA PHE A 20 29.68 -15.25 12.72
C PHE A 20 29.91 -14.88 11.24
N SER A 21 30.03 -15.87 10.35
CA SER A 21 30.14 -15.62 8.91
C SER A 21 28.79 -15.12 8.36
N GLU A 22 28.67 -13.80 8.18
CA GLU A 22 27.45 -13.16 7.66
C GLU A 22 27.15 -13.68 6.25
N THR A 23 26.02 -14.39 6.08
CA THR A 23 25.63 -15.00 4.80
C THR A 23 25.45 -13.96 3.71
N LEU A 24 25.58 -14.35 2.43
CA LEU A 24 25.45 -13.43 1.30
C LEU A 24 24.10 -12.68 1.30
N ASP A 25 23.00 -13.34 1.68
CA ASP A 25 21.67 -12.75 1.85
C ASP A 25 21.62 -11.72 3.01
N GLN A 26 22.29 -12.00 4.13
CA GLN A 26 22.42 -11.04 5.24
C GLN A 26 23.32 -9.84 4.85
N GLN A 27 24.41 -10.06 4.12
CA GLN A 27 25.27 -8.98 3.61
C GLN A 27 24.52 -8.10 2.60
N GLU A 28 23.70 -8.70 1.73
CA GLU A 28 22.88 -7.98 0.77
C GLU A 28 21.80 -7.15 1.48
N LYS A 29 21.06 -7.75 2.42
CA LYS A 29 20.11 -7.03 3.30
C LYS A 29 20.78 -5.92 4.11
N ARG A 30 22.02 -6.10 4.58
CA ARG A 30 22.79 -5.05 5.27
C ARG A 30 23.19 -3.92 4.32
N ARG A 31 23.61 -4.21 3.08
CA ARG A 31 23.90 -3.18 2.06
C ARG A 31 22.63 -2.43 1.68
N GLU A 32 21.51 -3.13 1.52
CA GLU A 32 20.21 -2.54 1.22
C GLU A 32 19.74 -1.65 2.39
N ALA A 33 19.80 -2.13 3.63
CA ALA A 33 19.48 -1.35 4.83
C ALA A 33 20.39 -0.13 4.98
N LYS A 34 21.68 -0.24 4.66
CA LYS A 34 22.62 0.90 4.66
C LYS A 34 22.28 1.91 3.57
N ARG A 35 21.97 1.45 2.36
CA ARG A 35 21.51 2.30 1.24
C ARG A 35 20.18 3.00 1.57
N TYR A 36 19.25 2.31 2.22
CA TYR A 36 18.04 2.91 2.77
C TYR A 36 18.39 3.97 3.83
N ALA A 37 19.27 3.69 4.79
CA ALA A 37 19.67 4.66 5.81
C ALA A 37 20.34 5.91 5.22
N GLU A 38 21.23 5.74 4.23
CA GLU A 38 21.87 6.83 3.47
C GLU A 38 20.81 7.63 2.70
N GLN A 39 19.90 6.98 1.96
CA GLN A 39 18.79 7.63 1.24
C GLN A 39 17.80 8.35 2.18
N TYR A 40 17.52 7.81 3.37
CA TYR A 40 16.71 8.45 4.41
C TYR A 40 17.43 9.63 5.07
N ALA A 41 18.77 9.63 5.15
CA ALA A 41 19.57 10.76 5.63
C ALA A 41 19.70 11.88 4.58
N GLU A 42 19.70 11.54 3.29
CA GLU A 42 19.66 12.50 2.17
C GLU A 42 18.27 13.12 1.95
N ARG A 43 17.20 12.39 2.28
CA ARG A 43 15.84 12.92 2.28
C ARG A 43 15.74 14.14 3.19
N LYS A 44 15.23 15.26 2.66
CA LYS A 44 14.94 16.51 3.39
C LYS A 44 13.82 16.40 4.44
N TRP A 45 13.54 15.21 4.93
CA TRP A 45 12.67 15.00 6.08
C TRP A 45 13.33 15.57 7.34
N GLY A 46 12.52 16.22 8.17
CA GLY A 46 13.04 17.02 9.28
C GLY A 46 13.38 18.46 8.92
N LEU A 47 13.20 18.96 7.68
CA LEU A 47 13.24 20.42 7.44
C LEU A 47 12.14 21.15 8.21
N ALA A 48 10.94 20.55 8.35
CA ALA A 48 9.88 21.04 9.23
C ALA A 48 10.32 21.09 10.71
N ALA A 49 11.01 20.05 11.21
CA ALA A 49 11.59 20.05 12.56
C ALA A 49 12.78 21.02 12.68
N ARG A 50 13.51 21.30 11.59
CA ARG A 50 14.63 22.26 11.53
C ARG A 50 14.15 23.71 11.39
N GLN A 51 12.96 23.93 10.85
CA GLN A 51 12.24 25.21 10.86
C GLN A 51 11.52 25.43 12.20
N GLN A 52 11.01 24.38 12.85
CA GLN A 52 10.60 24.46 14.25
C GLN A 52 11.79 24.63 15.21
N ARG A 53 13.01 24.12 14.93
CA ARG A 53 14.25 24.49 15.67
C ARG A 53 14.58 25.99 15.63
N ILE A 54 13.95 26.78 14.75
CA ILE A 54 14.10 28.23 14.66
C ILE A 54 13.01 28.96 15.51
N GLN A 55 11.96 28.26 15.97
CA GLN A 55 10.86 28.84 16.76
C GLN A 55 10.70 28.22 18.16
N ALA A 56 11.02 26.94 18.34
CA ALA A 56 11.18 26.28 19.62
C ALA A 56 12.68 26.02 19.84
N GLY A 57 13.23 26.58 20.93
CA GLY A 57 14.66 26.49 21.23
C GLY A 57 15.16 25.05 21.38
N GLN A 58 16.49 24.88 21.36
CA GLN A 58 17.16 23.57 21.47
C GLN A 58 16.75 22.78 22.73
N ASP A 59 16.22 23.49 23.73
CA ASP A 59 15.86 23.02 25.06
C ASP A 59 14.48 22.35 25.16
N PHE A 60 13.70 22.22 24.07
CA PHE A 60 12.29 21.79 24.16
C PHE A 60 12.06 20.47 24.90
N PHE A 61 12.99 19.50 24.84
CA PHE A 61 12.88 18.21 25.52
C PHE A 61 13.50 18.18 26.92
N LEU A 62 14.26 19.21 27.33
CA LEU A 62 14.92 19.24 28.63
C LEU A 62 13.89 19.07 29.76
N LYS A 63 14.15 18.10 30.64
CA LYS A 63 13.31 17.78 31.82
C LYS A 63 11.87 17.39 31.49
N LYS A 64 11.60 16.98 30.24
CA LYS A 64 10.28 16.42 29.89
C LYS A 64 10.21 14.93 30.17
N ARG A 65 9.01 14.51 30.53
CA ARG A 65 8.60 13.10 30.56
C ARG A 65 7.97 12.77 29.22
N VAL A 66 8.36 11.67 28.61
CA VAL A 66 7.91 11.24 27.28
C VAL A 66 7.40 9.80 27.37
N ILE A 67 6.25 9.53 26.76
CA ILE A 67 5.74 8.17 26.59
C ILE A 67 5.54 7.95 25.10
N GLU A 68 6.14 6.90 24.56
CA GLU A 68 5.95 6.48 23.18
C GLU A 68 5.03 5.25 23.12
N LEU A 69 3.90 5.39 22.42
CA LEU A 69 2.94 4.31 22.17
C LEU A 69 3.23 3.65 20.82
N GLY A 70 3.67 2.40 20.83
CA GLY A 70 4.00 1.67 19.61
C GLY A 70 5.38 2.00 19.05
N CYS A 71 6.38 2.02 19.93
CA CYS A 71 7.72 2.52 19.60
C CYS A 71 8.50 1.64 18.60
N GLY A 72 8.07 0.39 18.36
CA GLY A 72 8.80 -0.58 17.54
C GLY A 72 10.19 -0.86 18.10
N ILE A 73 11.22 -0.23 17.51
CA ILE A 73 12.62 -0.31 17.97
C ILE A 73 13.06 0.88 18.85
N GLY A 74 12.18 1.85 19.13
CA GLY A 74 12.41 2.94 20.09
C GLY A 74 13.01 4.23 19.53
N VAL A 75 13.09 4.40 18.20
CA VAL A 75 13.86 5.51 17.58
C VAL A 75 13.38 6.91 18.00
N PRO A 76 12.09 7.27 17.94
CA PRO A 76 11.62 8.60 18.35
C PRO A 76 11.88 8.89 19.83
N GLY A 77 11.49 7.99 20.73
CA GLY A 77 11.68 8.18 22.17
C GLY A 77 13.15 8.23 22.57
N LEU A 78 14.01 7.36 22.03
CA LEU A 78 15.46 7.43 22.25
C LEU A 78 16.05 8.76 21.74
N ALA A 79 15.56 9.29 20.61
CA ALA A 79 15.95 10.62 20.15
C ALA A 79 15.53 11.73 21.14
N THR A 80 14.35 11.62 21.80
CA THR A 80 13.98 12.59 22.86
C THR A 80 14.88 12.48 24.09
N ALA A 81 15.29 11.26 24.49
CA ALA A 81 16.25 11.06 25.58
C ALA A 81 17.63 11.65 25.27
N ALA A 82 18.10 11.52 24.02
CA ALA A 82 19.34 12.14 23.55
C ALA A 82 19.25 13.68 23.47
N LEU A 83 18.04 14.21 23.30
CA LEU A 83 17.72 15.65 23.37
C LEU A 83 17.41 16.12 24.81
N GLY A 84 17.65 15.28 25.83
CA GLY A 84 17.60 15.67 27.24
C GLY A 84 16.25 15.49 27.95
N ALA A 85 15.34 14.68 27.40
CA ALA A 85 14.20 14.17 28.16
C ALA A 85 14.67 13.38 29.39
N GLU A 86 13.98 13.58 30.51
CA GLU A 86 14.41 13.10 31.85
C GLU A 86 13.90 11.69 32.17
N ASP A 87 12.69 11.35 31.71
CA ASP A 87 12.04 10.05 31.90
C ASP A 87 11.30 9.68 30.60
N VAL A 88 11.76 8.63 29.91
CA VAL A 88 11.21 8.15 28.64
C VAL A 88 10.72 6.71 28.78
N VAL A 89 9.42 6.50 28.59
CA VAL A 89 8.80 5.17 28.61
C VAL A 89 8.49 4.75 27.18
N LEU A 90 9.19 3.72 26.71
CA LEU A 90 8.96 3.11 25.40
C LEU A 90 7.97 1.95 25.56
N THR A 91 6.83 2.01 24.88
CA THR A 91 5.80 0.97 25.01
C THR A 91 5.46 0.29 23.69
N ASP A 92 5.36 -1.04 23.75
CA ASP A 92 4.96 -1.88 22.62
C ASP A 92 4.45 -3.25 23.13
N MET A 93 4.10 -4.16 22.23
CA MET A 93 3.69 -5.51 22.55
C MET A 93 4.76 -6.23 23.41
N PRO A 94 4.38 -7.03 24.43
CA PRO A 94 5.33 -7.67 25.34
C PRO A 94 6.45 -8.48 24.67
N ILE A 95 6.21 -9.03 23.48
CA ILE A 95 7.20 -9.76 22.68
C ILE A 95 8.35 -8.88 22.13
N ALA A 96 8.12 -7.58 21.93
CA ALA A 96 9.11 -6.63 21.43
C ALA A 96 9.97 -6.01 22.55
N VAL A 97 9.51 -6.06 23.81
CA VAL A 97 10.18 -5.47 24.98
C VAL A 97 11.66 -5.87 25.10
N PRO A 98 12.08 -7.14 24.91
CA PRO A 98 13.50 -7.52 24.96
C PRO A 98 14.36 -6.83 23.90
N TRP A 99 13.81 -6.57 22.70
CA TRP A 99 14.53 -5.92 21.60
C TRP A 99 14.66 -4.41 21.83
N ILE A 100 13.60 -3.80 22.37
CA ILE A 100 13.62 -2.39 22.80
C ILE A 100 14.65 -2.20 23.93
N GLN A 101 14.67 -3.11 24.90
CA GLN A 101 15.62 -3.09 26.02
C GLN A 101 17.08 -3.17 25.55
N ALA A 102 17.39 -4.07 24.61
CA ALA A 102 18.72 -4.16 24.01
C ALA A 102 19.15 -2.86 23.29
N ASN A 103 18.21 -2.16 22.65
CA ASN A 103 18.47 -0.84 22.04
C ASN A 103 18.70 0.26 23.09
N ILE A 104 17.95 0.26 24.20
CA ILE A 104 18.16 1.19 25.33
C ILE A 104 19.57 1.01 25.88
N GLU A 105 19.95 -0.23 26.21
CA GLU A 105 21.27 -0.59 26.77
C GLU A 105 22.41 -0.18 25.84
N ARG A 106 22.25 -0.42 24.53
CA ARG A 106 23.23 0.00 23.52
C ARG A 106 23.41 1.52 23.47
N ASN A 107 22.33 2.30 23.61
CA ASN A 107 22.41 3.77 23.59
C ASN A 107 23.02 4.34 24.89
N TYR A 108 22.78 3.70 26.04
CA TYR A 108 23.51 4.01 27.28
C TYR A 108 25.00 3.69 27.15
N ALA A 109 25.36 2.51 26.63
CA ALA A 109 26.76 2.10 26.46
C ALA A 109 27.55 3.01 25.50
N LEU A 110 26.87 3.61 24.51
CA LEU A 110 27.44 4.60 23.59
C LEU A 110 27.43 6.05 24.15
N GLY A 111 26.88 6.28 25.35
CA GLY A 111 26.75 7.61 25.93
C GLY A 111 25.79 8.54 25.18
N CYS A 112 24.91 7.99 24.33
CA CYS A 112 23.98 8.78 23.51
C CYS A 112 22.76 9.30 24.30
N ILE A 113 22.45 8.69 25.44
CA ILE A 113 21.33 9.04 26.31
C ILE A 113 21.80 9.12 27.78
N ALA A 114 21.22 10.04 28.55
CA ALA A 114 21.57 10.27 29.95
C ALA A 114 20.37 10.32 30.90
N GLY A 115 19.16 10.61 30.39
CA GLY A 115 17.91 10.49 31.16
C GLY A 115 17.54 9.04 31.46
N ARG A 116 16.50 8.83 32.26
CA ARG A 116 15.93 7.50 32.54
C ARG A 116 15.14 7.04 31.31
N VAL A 117 15.44 5.85 30.80
CA VAL A 117 14.71 5.22 29.69
C VAL A 117 14.36 3.78 30.07
N CYS A 118 13.10 3.38 29.90
CA CYS A 118 12.65 2.01 30.17
C CYS A 118 11.64 1.51 29.13
N ALA A 119 11.71 0.22 28.81
CA ALA A 119 10.71 -0.47 28.00
C ALA A 119 9.60 -1.06 28.87
N GLN A 120 8.34 -0.93 28.44
CA GLN A 120 7.19 -1.54 29.13
C GLN A 120 6.24 -2.20 28.12
N GLY A 121 5.79 -3.42 28.45
CA GLY A 121 4.78 -4.11 27.67
C GLY A 121 3.41 -3.43 27.80
N LEU A 122 2.86 -2.97 26.68
CA LEU A 122 1.52 -2.41 26.58
C LEU A 122 0.84 -3.03 25.35
N MET A 123 -0.22 -3.81 25.59
CA MET A 123 -1.01 -4.39 24.50
C MET A 123 -2.00 -3.33 23.99
N TRP A 124 -1.63 -2.65 22.91
CA TRP A 124 -2.50 -1.75 22.15
C TRP A 124 -2.65 -2.31 20.73
N ASP A 125 -3.87 -2.27 20.19
CA ASP A 125 -4.16 -2.79 18.86
C ASP A 125 -4.01 -1.68 17.81
N LEU A 126 -3.60 -2.03 16.59
CA LEU A 126 -3.29 -1.05 15.56
C LEU A 126 -4.54 -0.24 15.17
N ILE A 127 -4.40 1.09 15.11
CA ILE A 127 -5.47 1.98 14.61
C ILE A 127 -5.72 1.67 13.13
N TYR A 128 -6.72 0.83 12.87
CA TYR A 128 -7.27 0.56 11.54
C TYR A 128 -8.77 0.82 11.53
N GLY A 129 -9.12 2.06 11.91
CA GLY A 129 -10.42 2.70 11.72
C GLY A 129 -11.67 1.92 12.17
N HIS A 130 -11.53 1.03 13.16
CA HIS A 130 -12.65 0.47 13.91
C HIS A 130 -12.90 1.36 15.13
N ARG A 131 -14.06 2.03 15.19
CA ARG A 131 -14.35 3.07 16.20
C ARG A 131 -14.12 2.58 17.64
N ASP A 132 -14.39 1.31 17.93
CA ASP A 132 -14.19 0.73 19.27
C ASP A 132 -12.73 0.52 19.68
N ILE A 133 -11.82 0.29 18.72
CA ILE A 133 -10.37 0.25 18.99
C ILE A 133 -9.88 1.68 19.27
N ALA A 134 -10.34 2.65 18.45
CA ALA A 134 -10.06 4.06 18.66
C ALA A 134 -10.55 4.56 20.05
N LYS A 135 -11.75 4.15 20.49
CA LYS A 135 -12.27 4.45 21.86
C LYS A 135 -11.31 3.97 22.96
N ARG A 136 -10.80 2.73 22.86
CA ARG A 136 -9.87 2.17 23.86
C ARG A 136 -8.55 2.95 23.90
N LEU A 137 -7.98 3.27 22.73
CA LEU A 137 -6.75 4.07 22.69
C LEU A 137 -6.96 5.48 23.23
N VAL A 138 -8.07 6.14 22.88
CA VAL A 138 -8.42 7.47 23.43
C VAL A 138 -8.62 7.41 24.95
N GLN A 139 -9.22 6.35 25.50
CA GLN A 139 -9.32 6.16 26.94
C GLN A 139 -7.93 6.07 27.61
N THR A 140 -7.00 5.29 27.04
CA THR A 140 -5.62 5.21 27.53
C THR A 140 -4.92 6.58 27.46
N ILE A 141 -5.04 7.30 26.34
CA ILE A 141 -4.46 8.63 26.16
C ILE A 141 -5.02 9.62 27.19
N VAL A 142 -6.34 9.63 27.42
CA VAL A 142 -6.98 10.48 28.45
C VAL A 142 -6.46 10.14 29.85
N GLN A 143 -6.26 8.87 30.18
CA GLN A 143 -5.71 8.44 31.48
C GLN A 143 -4.24 8.82 31.68
N LEU A 144 -3.46 8.91 30.59
CA LEU A 144 -2.04 9.29 30.61
C LEU A 144 -1.81 10.80 30.48
N SER A 145 -2.86 11.60 30.21
CA SER A 145 -2.74 13.03 29.91
C SER A 145 -3.12 13.94 31.07
N HIS A 146 -2.45 15.08 31.12
CA HIS A 146 -2.76 16.23 31.97
C HIS A 146 -3.00 17.47 31.10
N ALA A 147 -3.40 18.59 31.71
CA ALA A 147 -3.80 19.81 30.99
C ALA A 147 -2.70 20.44 30.12
N ASP A 148 -1.44 20.09 30.36
CA ASP A 148 -0.22 20.54 29.67
C ASP A 148 0.37 19.47 28.72
N THR A 149 -0.30 18.32 28.55
CA THR A 149 0.21 17.22 27.73
C THR A 149 0.10 17.51 26.24
N LEU A 150 1.24 17.53 25.55
CA LEU A 150 1.31 17.59 24.09
C LEU A 150 1.35 16.19 23.49
N ILE A 151 0.34 15.85 22.69
CA ILE A 151 0.33 14.63 21.88
C ILE A 151 0.87 14.98 20.49
N VAL A 152 1.99 14.36 20.10
CA VAL A 152 2.51 14.43 18.73
C VAL A 152 2.22 13.09 18.04
N SER A 153 1.30 13.11 17.08
CA SER A 153 0.98 11.92 16.26
C SER A 153 1.44 12.14 14.82
N ALA A 154 2.54 11.49 14.45
CA ALA A 154 2.86 11.23 13.05
C ALA A 154 2.23 9.89 12.67
N HIS A 155 1.17 9.92 11.86
CA HIS A 155 0.51 8.73 11.35
C HIS A 155 0.54 8.74 9.83
N GLU A 156 0.89 7.60 9.24
CA GLU A 156 0.56 7.32 7.84
C GLU A 156 -0.92 6.91 7.81
N ALA A 157 -1.73 7.58 6.98
CA ALA A 157 -3.14 7.23 6.79
C ALA A 157 -3.26 5.94 5.95
N ARG A 158 -2.95 4.80 6.57
CA ARG A 158 -2.97 3.47 5.94
C ARG A 158 -4.39 3.13 5.46
N PHE A 159 -4.47 2.44 4.32
CA PHE A 159 -5.70 2.23 3.52
C PHE A 159 -6.73 1.23 4.12
N ALA A 160 -6.93 1.23 5.44
CA ALA A 160 -7.95 0.39 6.10
C ALA A 160 -8.69 1.16 7.20
N GLY A 161 -10.02 1.02 7.20
CA GLY A 161 -10.93 1.75 8.09
C GLY A 161 -11.06 3.24 7.75
N ASP A 162 -11.59 4.02 8.69
CA ASP A 162 -11.83 5.47 8.57
C ASP A 162 -10.57 6.37 8.58
N ARG A 163 -9.37 5.81 8.37
CA ARG A 163 -8.08 6.51 8.36
C ARG A 163 -7.75 7.26 9.67
N GLY A 164 -8.38 6.86 10.79
CA GLY A 164 -8.20 7.50 12.09
C GLY A 164 -9.14 8.68 12.34
N LEU A 165 -10.13 8.92 11.49
CA LEU A 165 -11.12 9.99 11.71
C LEU A 165 -11.85 9.81 13.05
N SER A 166 -12.33 8.61 13.38
CA SER A 166 -12.90 8.33 14.71
C SER A 166 -11.91 8.60 15.84
N PHE A 167 -10.61 8.39 15.63
CA PHE A 167 -9.61 8.66 16.68
C PHE A 167 -9.48 10.16 16.96
N PHE A 168 -9.39 11.01 15.92
CA PHE A 168 -9.36 12.46 16.09
C PHE A 168 -10.70 13.05 16.54
N GLU A 169 -11.82 12.49 16.08
CA GLU A 169 -13.17 12.84 16.57
C GLU A 169 -13.30 12.53 18.07
N LEU A 170 -12.97 11.31 18.50
CA LEU A 170 -13.02 10.89 19.90
C LEU A 170 -12.03 11.65 20.80
N LEU A 171 -10.88 12.11 20.28
CA LEU A 171 -9.99 13.02 21.01
C LEU A 171 -10.62 14.41 21.18
N SER A 172 -11.29 14.92 20.14
CA SER A 172 -11.99 16.21 20.19
C SER A 172 -13.17 16.17 21.18
N GLU A 173 -13.91 15.05 21.24
CA GLU A 173 -14.92 14.75 22.27
C GLU A 173 -14.35 14.73 23.71
N LYS A 174 -13.03 14.67 23.89
CA LYS A 174 -12.32 14.65 25.18
C LYS A 174 -11.51 15.91 25.47
N HIS A 175 -11.89 17.04 24.85
CA HIS A 175 -11.33 18.37 25.06
C HIS A 175 -9.86 18.54 24.63
N PHE A 176 -9.32 17.65 23.78
CA PHE A 176 -8.03 17.90 23.12
C PHE A 176 -8.20 18.88 21.96
N THR A 177 -7.33 19.89 21.89
CA THR A 177 -7.22 20.78 20.72
C THR A 177 -6.33 20.13 19.66
N ILE A 178 -6.89 19.86 18.48
CA ILE A 178 -6.18 19.17 17.39
C ILE A 178 -5.73 20.18 16.34
N ASN A 179 -4.41 20.25 16.10
CA ASN A 179 -3.81 21.09 15.07
C ASN A 179 -3.17 20.22 13.98
N HIS A 180 -3.60 20.36 12.73
CA HIS A 180 -3.05 19.63 11.60
C HIS A 180 -2.04 20.49 10.82
N SER A 181 -0.76 20.10 10.82
CA SER A 181 0.26 20.75 9.97
C SER A 181 0.47 19.99 8.66
N LEU A 182 -0.05 20.52 7.56
CA LEU A 182 0.24 20.03 6.21
C LEU A 182 1.49 20.73 5.67
N THR A 183 2.60 20.01 5.49
CA THR A 183 3.81 20.54 4.83
C THR A 183 3.78 20.26 3.34
N PRO A 184 3.65 21.27 2.46
CA PRO A 184 3.71 21.08 1.02
C PRO A 184 5.15 20.86 0.55
N LEU A 185 5.37 19.84 -0.27
CA LEU A 185 6.60 19.69 -1.03
C LEU A 185 6.60 20.68 -2.21
N LEU A 186 7.59 21.57 -2.25
CA LEU A 186 7.80 22.51 -3.35
C LEU A 186 8.15 21.76 -4.64
N SER A 187 7.28 21.84 -5.66
CA SER A 187 7.63 21.55 -7.05
C SER A 187 7.41 22.78 -7.93
N SER A 188 8.37 23.05 -8.80
CA SER A 188 8.43 24.25 -9.63
C SER A 188 7.82 24.03 -11.02
N SER A 189 7.54 25.15 -11.69
CA SER A 189 7.06 25.28 -13.08
C SER A 189 5.64 24.78 -13.39
N ALA A 190 4.74 25.74 -13.59
CA ALA A 190 3.48 25.52 -14.29
C ALA A 190 3.73 25.59 -15.81
N VAL A 191 3.14 24.66 -16.56
CA VAL A 191 3.02 24.76 -18.03
C VAL A 191 1.55 24.97 -18.36
N ALA A 192 1.29 25.86 -19.33
CA ALA A 192 -0.02 26.46 -19.56
C ALA A 192 -1.11 25.45 -19.97
N ALA A 193 -2.31 25.65 -19.44
CA ALA A 193 -3.50 24.92 -19.85
C ALA A 193 -3.95 25.33 -21.27
N SER A 194 -4.24 24.36 -22.13
CA SER A 194 -4.89 24.59 -23.42
C SER A 194 -6.15 23.73 -23.53
N SER A 195 -7.28 24.41 -23.75
CA SER A 195 -8.52 23.92 -24.38
C SER A 195 -8.98 22.49 -24.04
N ARG A 196 -9.72 22.35 -22.92
CA ARG A 196 -10.48 21.12 -22.58
C ARG A 196 -11.51 20.79 -23.67
N ARG A 197 -11.39 19.61 -24.29
CA ARG A 197 -12.39 18.99 -25.15
C ARG A 197 -12.81 17.68 -24.50
N ILE A 198 -14.06 17.55 -24.06
CA ILE A 198 -14.52 16.45 -23.21
C ILE A 198 -14.74 15.18 -24.06
N LEU A 199 -13.84 14.20 -23.99
CA LEU A 199 -13.81 13.07 -24.95
C LEU A 199 -14.68 11.85 -24.57
N TRP A 200 -15.14 11.74 -23.33
CA TRP A 200 -15.92 10.58 -22.83
C TRP A 200 -17.32 10.44 -23.46
N GLN A 201 -17.88 11.53 -23.99
CA GLN A 201 -19.26 11.58 -24.48
C GLN A 201 -19.51 10.69 -25.71
N SER A 202 -18.45 10.30 -26.43
CA SER A 202 -18.52 9.41 -27.60
C SER A 202 -18.08 7.96 -27.34
N VAL A 203 -17.55 7.63 -26.15
CA VAL A 203 -17.03 6.27 -25.89
C VAL A 203 -18.16 5.33 -25.50
N PHE A 204 -18.54 4.44 -26.41
CA PHE A 204 -19.72 3.59 -26.22
C PHE A 204 -19.62 2.59 -25.05
N ASN A 205 -18.40 2.26 -24.61
CA ASN A 205 -18.14 1.34 -23.48
C ASN A 205 -18.10 2.03 -22.11
N LEU A 206 -18.35 3.34 -22.03
CA LEU A 206 -18.28 4.10 -20.79
C LEU A 206 -19.65 4.73 -20.51
N ASP A 207 -20.12 4.59 -19.28
CA ASP A 207 -21.30 5.27 -18.76
C ASP A 207 -20.85 6.25 -17.67
N THR A 208 -20.84 7.53 -18.03
CA THR A 208 -20.46 8.66 -17.18
C THR A 208 -21.68 9.50 -16.79
N THR A 209 -22.90 8.93 -16.83
CA THR A 209 -24.15 9.65 -16.49
C THR A 209 -24.16 10.19 -15.05
N HIS A 210 -23.46 9.51 -14.14
CA HIS A 210 -23.33 9.87 -12.73
C HIS A 210 -21.91 10.34 -12.37
N PHE A 211 -21.17 10.88 -13.33
CA PHE A 211 -19.79 11.34 -13.13
C PHE A 211 -19.72 12.88 -13.09
N HIS A 212 -19.08 13.43 -12.04
CA HIS A 212 -19.09 14.87 -11.75
C HIS A 212 -17.70 15.46 -11.43
N ASP A 213 -16.65 14.64 -11.47
CA ASP A 213 -15.32 14.97 -10.97
C ASP A 213 -14.45 15.70 -12.01
N SER A 214 -14.43 17.03 -11.92
CA SER A 214 -13.70 17.91 -12.84
C SER A 214 -12.16 17.81 -12.81
N LEU A 215 -11.58 16.96 -11.94
CA LEU A 215 -10.14 16.74 -11.84
C LEU A 215 -9.64 15.49 -12.58
N VAL A 216 -10.52 14.57 -12.97
CA VAL A 216 -10.16 13.39 -13.77
C VAL A 216 -9.75 13.82 -15.18
N SER A 217 -8.65 13.24 -15.68
CA SER A 217 -8.19 13.42 -17.06
C SER A 217 -8.75 12.34 -17.99
N ASP A 218 -8.83 12.62 -19.28
CA ASP A 218 -9.22 11.62 -20.28
C ASP A 218 -8.23 10.44 -20.35
N ASP A 219 -6.98 10.66 -19.95
CA ASP A 219 -5.96 9.61 -19.87
C ASP A 219 -6.11 8.68 -18.66
N ASP A 220 -6.87 9.05 -17.61
CA ASP A 220 -6.90 8.34 -16.32
C ASP A 220 -7.60 6.97 -16.40
N LEU A 221 -8.45 6.75 -17.40
CA LEU A 221 -9.00 5.42 -17.72
C LEU A 221 -9.20 5.33 -19.24
N GLN A 222 -8.58 4.33 -19.86
CA GLN A 222 -8.66 4.08 -21.29
C GLN A 222 -9.08 2.63 -21.55
N ILE A 223 -9.81 2.39 -22.65
CA ILE A 223 -10.26 1.06 -23.06
C ILE A 223 -9.96 0.88 -24.55
N GLU A 224 -9.10 -0.08 -24.87
CA GLU A 224 -8.80 -0.51 -26.24
C GLU A 224 -9.54 -1.83 -26.52
N LEU A 225 -10.12 -1.97 -27.72
CA LEU A 225 -10.97 -3.11 -28.09
C LEU A 225 -10.27 -4.02 -29.10
N ASP A 226 -10.60 -5.32 -29.05
CA ASP A 226 -10.05 -6.33 -29.95
C ASP A 226 -8.51 -6.27 -30.10
N VAL A 227 -7.85 -5.92 -28.98
CA VAL A 227 -6.38 -5.88 -28.80
C VAL A 227 -5.73 -7.20 -29.19
N ILE A 228 -6.48 -8.29 -28.97
CA ILE A 228 -6.13 -9.63 -29.42
C ILE A 228 -7.20 -10.18 -30.37
N THR A 229 -6.82 -11.13 -31.22
CA THR A 229 -7.75 -11.88 -32.08
C THR A 229 -8.48 -12.97 -31.31
N LYS A 230 -9.46 -13.63 -31.95
CA LYS A 230 -10.17 -14.79 -31.36
C LYS A 230 -9.24 -15.98 -31.13
N ASP A 231 -8.25 -16.17 -32.00
CA ASP A 231 -7.29 -17.28 -31.90
C ASP A 231 -6.24 -17.00 -30.83
N GLU A 232 -5.80 -15.75 -30.70
CA GLU A 232 -4.95 -15.30 -29.60
C GLU A 232 -5.68 -15.40 -28.24
N GLU A 233 -6.97 -15.03 -28.18
CA GLU A 233 -7.82 -15.25 -27.00
C GLU A 233 -7.89 -16.73 -26.63
N LYS A 234 -8.03 -17.62 -27.62
CA LYS A 234 -8.03 -19.06 -27.40
C LYS A 234 -6.70 -19.54 -26.81
N VAL A 235 -5.56 -19.20 -27.43
CA VAL A 235 -4.22 -19.58 -26.93
C VAL A 235 -4.02 -19.16 -25.48
N LEU A 236 -4.31 -17.89 -25.15
CA LEU A 236 -4.22 -17.39 -23.78
C LEU A 236 -5.12 -18.16 -22.82
N SER A 237 -6.38 -18.40 -23.22
CA SER A 237 -7.36 -19.09 -22.36
C SER A 237 -7.04 -20.57 -22.14
N ASP A 238 -6.51 -21.29 -23.14
CA ASP A 238 -6.12 -22.69 -23.02
C ASP A 238 -4.91 -22.83 -22.07
N GLU A 239 -3.91 -21.95 -22.18
CA GLU A 239 -2.75 -21.96 -21.27
C GLU A 239 -3.16 -21.56 -19.85
N CYS A 240 -4.00 -20.52 -19.69
CA CYS A 240 -4.57 -20.13 -18.40
C CYS A 240 -5.39 -21.25 -17.75
N TYR A 241 -6.21 -21.97 -18.52
CA TYR A 241 -6.89 -23.17 -18.03
C TYR A 241 -5.91 -24.25 -17.60
N HIS A 242 -4.87 -24.54 -18.39
CA HIS A 242 -3.90 -25.58 -18.06
C HIS A 242 -3.08 -25.29 -16.80
N ILE A 243 -2.78 -24.04 -16.51
CA ILE A 243 -2.04 -23.64 -15.31
C ILE A 243 -2.95 -23.49 -14.07
N LEU A 244 -4.24 -23.15 -14.24
CA LEU A 244 -5.20 -22.98 -13.13
C LEU A 244 -6.05 -24.21 -12.83
N LYS A 245 -6.20 -25.21 -13.74
CA LYS A 245 -7.10 -26.38 -13.56
C LYS A 245 -6.87 -27.23 -12.30
N ARG A 246 -5.68 -27.18 -11.70
CA ARG A 246 -5.35 -27.89 -10.44
C ARG A 246 -5.59 -27.05 -9.20
N ARG A 247 -5.77 -25.73 -9.32
CA ARG A 247 -6.16 -24.86 -8.22
C ARG A 247 -7.66 -25.01 -7.97
N ARG A 248 -8.04 -25.07 -6.71
CA ARG A 248 -9.45 -24.94 -6.30
C ARG A 248 -9.82 -23.46 -6.36
N TYR A 249 -11.10 -23.18 -6.53
CA TYR A 249 -11.62 -21.84 -6.34
C TYR A 249 -11.47 -21.44 -4.87
N GLU A 250 -10.90 -20.26 -4.62
CA GLU A 250 -10.72 -19.66 -3.31
C GLU A 250 -11.97 -18.86 -2.96
N ILE A 251 -12.56 -19.16 -1.80
CA ILE A 251 -13.85 -18.59 -1.36
C ILE A 251 -13.69 -17.09 -1.04
N SER A 252 -12.53 -16.71 -0.49
CA SER A 252 -12.16 -15.33 -0.16
C SER A 252 -10.64 -15.22 -0.03
N HIS A 253 -10.06 -14.08 -0.39
CA HIS A 253 -8.67 -13.71 -0.06
C HIS A 253 -8.55 -13.24 1.41
N TRP A 254 -7.33 -13.05 1.91
CA TRP A 254 -7.12 -12.56 3.30
C TRP A 254 -7.66 -11.13 3.52
N ASP A 255 -7.74 -10.32 2.47
CA ASP A 255 -8.35 -8.98 2.46
C ASP A 255 -9.87 -8.99 2.21
N ASN A 256 -10.43 -10.17 1.86
CA ASN A 256 -11.82 -10.40 1.48
C ASN A 256 -12.33 -9.58 0.27
N VAL A 257 -11.46 -9.09 -0.61
CA VAL A 257 -11.82 -8.30 -1.80
C VAL A 257 -12.35 -9.17 -2.93
N ILE A 258 -11.66 -10.28 -3.23
CA ILE A 258 -12.01 -11.20 -4.33
C ILE A 258 -12.61 -12.49 -3.77
N LEU A 259 -13.71 -12.96 -4.39
CA LEU A 259 -14.45 -14.16 -3.97
C LEU A 259 -14.72 -15.11 -5.15
N ASN A 260 -14.69 -16.42 -4.86
CA ASN A 260 -14.86 -17.52 -5.81
C ASN A 260 -14.02 -17.34 -7.10
N PHE A 261 -12.70 -17.28 -6.89
CA PHE A 261 -11.71 -17.02 -7.93
C PHE A 261 -10.54 -18.02 -7.87
N LYS A 262 -9.70 -18.03 -8.91
CA LYS A 262 -8.35 -18.62 -8.87
C LYS A 262 -7.37 -17.58 -9.36
N GLU A 263 -6.20 -17.51 -8.75
CA GLU A 263 -5.13 -16.64 -9.24
C GLU A 263 -3.78 -17.33 -9.35
N MET A 264 -2.88 -16.70 -10.09
CA MET A 264 -1.46 -17.01 -10.10
C MET A 264 -0.65 -15.88 -10.72
N GLU A 265 0.53 -15.59 -10.16
CA GLU A 265 1.56 -14.79 -10.81
C GLU A 265 2.56 -15.68 -11.57
N ARG A 266 2.90 -15.31 -12.81
CA ARG A 266 3.73 -16.16 -13.69
C ARG A 266 4.55 -15.37 -14.69
N SER A 267 5.85 -15.68 -14.79
CA SER A 267 6.79 -15.14 -15.78
C SER A 267 7.10 -16.11 -16.93
N ARG A 268 6.96 -17.43 -16.71
CA ARG A 268 7.29 -18.47 -17.72
C ARG A 268 6.05 -18.87 -18.53
N TRP A 269 5.98 -18.44 -19.78
CA TRP A 269 4.85 -18.69 -20.69
C TRP A 269 5.30 -19.46 -21.94
N SER A 270 4.36 -20.08 -22.67
CA SER A 270 4.66 -20.65 -24.00
C SER A 270 5.16 -19.57 -24.98
N THR A 271 5.90 -19.97 -26.02
CA THR A 271 6.41 -19.05 -27.05
C THR A 271 5.29 -18.25 -27.71
N GLU A 272 4.16 -18.89 -27.98
CA GLU A 272 2.97 -18.30 -28.57
C GLU A 272 2.34 -17.28 -27.61
N THR A 273 2.13 -17.62 -26.34
CA THR A 273 1.63 -16.68 -25.34
C THR A 273 2.61 -15.53 -25.08
N GLN A 274 3.93 -15.76 -25.09
CA GLN A 274 4.93 -14.70 -24.96
C GLN A 274 4.82 -13.67 -26.09
N ARG A 275 4.65 -14.11 -27.34
CA ARG A 275 4.40 -13.20 -28.49
C ARG A 275 3.12 -12.39 -28.31
N ILE A 276 2.04 -13.01 -27.83
CA ILE A 276 0.76 -12.32 -27.59
C ILE A 276 0.89 -11.30 -26.44
N LEU A 277 1.53 -11.68 -25.32
CA LEU A 277 1.76 -10.78 -24.20
C LEU A 277 2.71 -9.63 -24.56
N GLN A 278 3.68 -9.84 -25.46
CA GLN A 278 4.50 -8.77 -26.01
C GLN A 278 3.66 -7.80 -26.85
N LYS A 279 2.85 -8.30 -27.79
CA LYS A 279 1.90 -7.47 -28.57
C LYS A 279 0.98 -6.67 -27.66
N VAL A 280 0.45 -7.27 -26.59
CA VAL A 280 -0.39 -6.60 -25.57
C VAL A 280 0.39 -5.49 -24.85
N ARG A 281 1.68 -5.68 -24.56
CA ARG A 281 2.57 -4.65 -23.98
C ARG A 281 2.90 -3.49 -24.95
N GLU A 282 2.69 -3.68 -26.24
CA GLU A 282 2.96 -2.68 -27.29
C GLU A 282 1.74 -1.80 -27.65
N THR A 283 0.58 -2.08 -27.03
CA THR A 283 -0.69 -1.34 -27.18
C THR A 283 -0.57 0.16 -26.94
N ALA A 284 -1.49 0.95 -27.53
CA ALA A 284 -1.41 2.41 -27.48
C ALA A 284 -1.74 2.97 -26.09
N ILE A 285 -2.60 2.29 -25.34
CA ILE A 285 -3.04 2.72 -24.00
C ILE A 285 -2.00 2.45 -22.89
N LEU A 286 -0.92 1.70 -23.16
CA LEU A 286 0.14 1.44 -22.19
C LEU A 286 1.30 2.45 -22.33
N PRO A 287 1.65 3.20 -21.27
CA PRO A 287 2.85 4.02 -21.24
C PRO A 287 4.11 3.18 -21.44
N LYS A 288 4.97 3.57 -22.39
CA LYS A 288 6.17 2.82 -22.80
C LYS A 288 7.40 3.18 -21.98
N GLU A 289 7.33 4.27 -21.22
CA GLU A 289 8.39 4.75 -20.32
C GLU A 289 8.45 4.00 -18.97
N LEU A 290 7.49 3.12 -18.69
CA LEU A 290 7.38 2.44 -17.40
C LEU A 290 8.01 1.04 -17.40
N THR A 291 8.67 0.69 -16.30
CA THR A 291 9.10 -0.68 -16.02
C THR A 291 7.92 -1.48 -15.49
N TYR A 292 7.54 -2.55 -16.21
CA TYR A 292 6.46 -3.44 -15.81
C TYR A 292 6.98 -4.72 -15.17
N PHE A 293 6.23 -5.26 -14.22
CA PHE A 293 6.55 -6.57 -13.64
C PHE A 293 6.67 -7.65 -14.73
N SER A 294 7.76 -8.42 -14.66
CA SER A 294 8.04 -9.55 -15.55
C SER A 294 7.07 -10.70 -15.31
N ALA A 295 6.70 -10.95 -14.06
CA ALA A 295 5.58 -11.82 -13.73
C ALA A 295 4.25 -11.11 -14.04
N VAL A 296 3.37 -11.83 -14.74
CA VAL A 296 2.02 -11.38 -15.09
C VAL A 296 1.03 -12.05 -14.14
N HIS A 297 0.08 -11.28 -13.62
CA HIS A 297 -0.91 -11.77 -12.66
C HIS A 297 -2.18 -12.19 -13.41
N VAL A 298 -2.60 -13.44 -13.24
CA VAL A 298 -3.80 -14.02 -13.89
C VAL A 298 -4.87 -14.26 -12.84
N ILE A 299 -6.10 -13.81 -13.10
CA ILE A 299 -7.27 -14.03 -12.23
C ILE A 299 -8.38 -14.68 -13.07
N GLU A 300 -8.83 -15.88 -12.69
CA GLU A 300 -10.04 -16.54 -13.20
C GLU A 300 -11.17 -16.36 -12.18
N LEU A 301 -12.23 -15.61 -12.52
CA LEU A 301 -13.46 -15.54 -11.73
C LEU A 301 -14.45 -16.62 -12.18
N ALA A 302 -15.16 -17.24 -11.25
CA ALA A 302 -16.32 -18.09 -11.53
C ALA A 302 -17.52 -17.28 -12.07
N GLU A 303 -18.59 -17.95 -12.55
CA GLU A 303 -19.82 -17.28 -13.02
C GLU A 303 -20.48 -16.44 -11.91
N ASP A 304 -20.31 -16.83 -10.64
CA ASP A 304 -20.77 -16.16 -9.42
C ASP A 304 -19.68 -15.40 -8.65
N GLY A 305 -18.38 -15.65 -8.93
CA GLY A 305 -17.26 -15.04 -8.19
C GLY A 305 -17.00 -13.57 -8.55
N TYR A 306 -16.74 -12.69 -7.58
CA TYR A 306 -16.78 -11.24 -7.79
C TYR A 306 -15.65 -10.50 -7.08
N ILE A 307 -15.44 -9.25 -7.49
CA ILE A 307 -14.44 -8.34 -6.93
C ILE A 307 -15.20 -7.17 -6.29
N LYS A 308 -15.03 -6.98 -4.98
CA LYS A 308 -15.65 -5.87 -4.22
C LYS A 308 -14.98 -4.52 -4.53
N PRO A 309 -15.63 -3.39 -4.20
CA PRO A 309 -15.02 -2.07 -4.29
C PRO A 309 -13.70 -1.98 -3.51
N HIS A 310 -12.60 -1.72 -4.22
CA HIS A 310 -11.28 -1.56 -3.62
C HIS A 310 -10.37 -0.65 -4.48
N VAL A 311 -9.28 -0.16 -3.89
CA VAL A 311 -8.21 0.58 -4.59
C VAL A 311 -6.95 -0.27 -4.57
N ASP A 312 -6.31 -0.46 -5.72
CA ASP A 312 -5.14 -1.32 -5.83
C ASP A 312 -3.96 -0.82 -5.00
N SER A 313 -3.40 -1.73 -4.19
CA SER A 313 -2.26 -1.45 -3.32
C SER A 313 -1.06 -0.94 -4.11
N ILE A 314 -0.55 0.21 -3.69
CA ILE A 314 0.64 0.86 -4.27
C ILE A 314 1.91 0.00 -4.12
N LYS A 315 1.91 -0.99 -3.22
CA LYS A 315 3.02 -1.94 -3.06
C LYS A 315 3.14 -2.95 -4.20
N PHE A 316 2.05 -3.17 -4.94
CA PHE A 316 1.94 -4.21 -5.97
C PHE A 316 1.56 -3.64 -7.36
N SER A 317 1.39 -2.32 -7.47
CA SER A 317 1.13 -1.60 -8.73
C SER A 317 1.52 -0.13 -8.60
N GLY A 318 2.35 0.39 -9.51
CA GLY A 318 2.79 1.77 -9.54
C GLY A 318 1.73 2.75 -10.07
N ARG A 319 2.08 3.44 -11.17
CA ARG A 319 1.28 4.44 -11.90
C ARG A 319 0.10 3.83 -12.67
N VAL A 320 0.21 2.57 -13.08
CA VAL A 320 -0.69 1.92 -14.05
C VAL A 320 -1.15 0.56 -13.53
N VAL A 321 -2.46 0.35 -13.60
CA VAL A 321 -3.07 -0.98 -13.55
C VAL A 321 -3.79 -1.19 -14.88
N ALA A 322 -3.44 -2.25 -15.60
CA ALA A 322 -4.09 -2.58 -16.86
C ALA A 322 -4.51 -4.06 -16.88
N GLY A 323 -5.62 -4.36 -17.53
CA GLY A 323 -6.18 -5.71 -17.56
C GLY A 323 -6.76 -6.08 -18.92
N LEU A 324 -6.24 -7.16 -19.51
CA LEU A 324 -6.78 -7.79 -20.70
C LEU A 324 -7.92 -8.75 -20.30
N ASN A 325 -9.09 -8.59 -20.92
CA ASN A 325 -10.32 -9.27 -20.54
C ASN A 325 -10.66 -10.44 -21.50
N LEU A 326 -10.76 -11.67 -20.99
CA LEU A 326 -10.95 -12.90 -21.77
C LEU A 326 -12.22 -13.66 -21.35
N LEU A 327 -12.71 -14.53 -22.25
CA LEU A 327 -13.84 -15.46 -22.09
C LEU A 327 -15.23 -14.83 -21.97
N SER A 328 -15.40 -13.85 -21.09
CA SER A 328 -16.71 -13.26 -20.77
C SER A 328 -16.62 -11.74 -20.65
N PRO A 329 -17.61 -10.98 -21.18
CA PRO A 329 -17.70 -9.57 -20.90
C PRO A 329 -18.11 -9.32 -19.44
N CYS A 330 -17.80 -8.14 -18.91
CA CYS A 330 -18.30 -7.69 -17.61
C CYS A 330 -18.50 -6.17 -17.60
N ILE A 331 -19.12 -5.67 -16.54
CA ILE A 331 -19.05 -4.25 -16.18
C ILE A 331 -18.05 -4.15 -15.03
N MET A 332 -17.05 -3.28 -15.19
CA MET A 332 -16.20 -2.80 -14.10
C MET A 332 -16.75 -1.43 -13.69
N ARG A 333 -17.12 -1.29 -12.41
CA ARG A 333 -17.65 -0.03 -11.88
C ARG A 333 -16.56 0.68 -11.09
N PHE A 334 -16.36 1.96 -11.39
CA PHE A 334 -15.53 2.87 -10.63
C PHE A 334 -16.39 3.80 -9.77
N ARG A 335 -16.07 3.96 -8.49
CA ARG A 335 -16.74 4.93 -7.59
C ARG A 335 -15.72 5.78 -6.88
N GLU A 336 -15.90 7.09 -6.92
CA GLU A 336 -15.05 8.04 -6.21
C GLU A 336 -15.06 7.75 -4.70
N VAL A 337 -13.88 7.64 -4.08
CA VAL A 337 -13.77 7.21 -2.67
C VAL A 337 -14.38 8.23 -1.70
N ASN A 338 -14.34 9.52 -2.04
CA ASN A 338 -14.82 10.63 -1.22
C ASN A 338 -15.85 11.51 -1.97
N GLY A 339 -16.61 10.94 -2.89
CA GLY A 339 -17.58 11.68 -3.71
C GLY A 339 -18.65 10.78 -4.31
N ASP A 340 -19.58 11.40 -5.01
CA ASP A 340 -20.76 10.72 -5.56
C ASP A 340 -20.54 10.26 -7.02
N SER A 341 -19.35 10.50 -7.58
CA SER A 341 -19.03 10.21 -8.98
C SER A 341 -18.90 8.71 -9.24
N VAL A 342 -19.65 8.21 -10.22
CA VAL A 342 -19.62 6.81 -10.69
C VAL A 342 -19.37 6.75 -12.19
N ILE A 343 -18.49 5.84 -12.60
CA ILE A 343 -18.22 5.49 -14.01
C ILE A 343 -18.40 3.98 -14.16
N ASP A 344 -19.30 3.53 -15.03
CA ASP A 344 -19.38 2.13 -15.42
C ASP A 344 -18.63 1.89 -16.73
N ALA A 345 -17.74 0.91 -16.74
CA ALA A 345 -16.96 0.48 -17.90
C ALA A 345 -17.39 -0.90 -18.38
N TYR A 346 -17.94 -0.97 -19.60
CA TYR A 346 -18.27 -2.23 -20.26
C TYR A 346 -17.02 -2.85 -20.88
N LEU A 347 -16.45 -3.84 -20.18
CA LEU A 347 -15.27 -4.57 -20.61
C LEU A 347 -15.70 -5.76 -21.47
N GLN A 348 -15.42 -5.68 -22.77
CA GLN A 348 -15.74 -6.73 -23.73
C GLN A 348 -14.71 -7.85 -23.70
N ARG A 349 -15.01 -8.97 -24.35
CA ARG A 349 -13.95 -9.97 -24.62
C ARG A 349 -12.90 -9.36 -25.55
N ARG A 350 -11.62 -9.66 -25.29
CA ARG A 350 -10.44 -9.16 -26.02
C ARG A 350 -10.21 -7.64 -25.92
N SER A 351 -10.96 -6.94 -25.08
CA SER A 351 -10.63 -5.56 -24.71
C SER A 351 -9.56 -5.54 -23.62
N MET A 352 -8.76 -4.48 -23.62
CA MET A 352 -7.85 -4.13 -22.54
C MET A 352 -8.30 -2.80 -21.94
N TYR A 353 -8.36 -2.72 -20.61
CA TYR A 353 -8.46 -1.44 -19.92
C TYR A 353 -7.12 -1.06 -19.31
N MET A 354 -6.88 0.24 -19.16
CA MET A 354 -5.76 0.82 -18.43
C MET A 354 -6.32 1.90 -17.53
N VAL A 355 -6.00 1.86 -16.23
CA VAL A 355 -6.26 2.94 -15.28
C VAL A 355 -4.96 3.53 -14.77
N THR A 356 -4.92 4.85 -14.71
CA THR A 356 -3.84 5.63 -14.12
C THR A 356 -4.41 6.85 -13.38
N GLY A 357 -3.53 7.69 -12.86
CA GLY A 357 -3.85 8.99 -12.28
C GLY A 357 -5.03 8.98 -11.32
N ARG A 358 -5.99 9.89 -11.52
CA ARG A 358 -7.03 10.10 -10.50
C ARG A 358 -7.96 8.90 -10.34
N ILE A 359 -8.29 8.18 -11.41
CA ILE A 359 -9.11 6.96 -11.32
C ILE A 359 -8.35 5.85 -10.59
N ARG A 360 -7.08 5.60 -10.90
CA ARG A 360 -6.28 4.54 -10.24
C ARG A 360 -6.05 4.78 -8.74
N TYR A 361 -6.08 6.02 -8.25
CA TYR A 361 -5.79 6.33 -6.83
C TYR A 361 -6.99 6.83 -6.00
N HIS A 362 -7.99 7.46 -6.62
CA HIS A 362 -9.14 8.09 -5.91
C HIS A 362 -10.49 7.45 -6.20
N TYR A 363 -10.53 6.39 -7.03
CA TYR A 363 -11.74 5.61 -7.28
C TYR A 363 -11.52 4.17 -6.81
N THR A 364 -12.50 3.64 -6.07
CA THR A 364 -12.63 2.18 -5.93
C THR A 364 -13.03 1.58 -7.27
N HIS A 365 -12.64 0.34 -7.53
CA HIS A 365 -13.14 -0.44 -8.66
C HIS A 365 -13.74 -1.77 -8.19
N GLU A 366 -14.80 -2.22 -8.85
CA GLU A 366 -15.52 -3.48 -8.55
C GLU A 366 -15.93 -4.23 -9.84
N ILE A 367 -16.05 -5.55 -9.76
CA ILE A 367 -16.62 -6.40 -10.82
C ILE A 367 -17.72 -7.26 -10.20
N MET A 368 -18.97 -6.87 -10.45
CA MET A 368 -20.17 -7.55 -9.93
C MET A 368 -20.45 -8.90 -10.64
N PRO A 369 -21.18 -9.84 -10.00
CA PRO A 369 -21.54 -11.13 -10.57
C PRO A 369 -22.87 -11.13 -11.35
N GLY A 370 -23.11 -12.24 -12.05
CA GLY A 370 -24.41 -12.54 -12.67
C GLY A 370 -24.78 -11.69 -13.89
N ILE A 371 -26.06 -11.30 -13.95
CA ILE A 371 -26.63 -10.51 -15.05
C ILE A 371 -26.70 -9.05 -14.64
N GLN A 372 -26.10 -8.19 -15.46
CA GLN A 372 -26.08 -6.74 -15.27
C GLN A 372 -26.67 -6.05 -16.51
N ILE A 373 -27.09 -4.79 -16.38
CA ILE A 373 -27.62 -4.00 -17.50
C ILE A 373 -26.79 -2.73 -17.64
N PHE A 374 -25.98 -2.65 -18.69
CA PHE A 374 -25.18 -1.47 -19.01
C PHE A 374 -26.06 -0.45 -19.76
N ARG A 375 -26.02 0.82 -19.32
CA ARG A 375 -26.76 1.96 -19.91
C ARG A 375 -28.26 1.71 -20.14
N GLN A 376 -28.88 0.86 -19.31
CA GLN A 376 -30.27 0.40 -19.45
C GLN A 376 -30.61 -0.26 -20.81
N LYS A 377 -29.61 -0.68 -21.58
CA LYS A 377 -29.76 -1.13 -22.99
C LYS A 377 -29.06 -2.45 -23.30
N VAL A 378 -27.90 -2.70 -22.72
CA VAL A 378 -27.08 -3.88 -23.01
C VAL A 378 -27.12 -4.82 -21.82
N ILE A 379 -27.71 -6.01 -22.01
CA ILE A 379 -27.70 -7.06 -20.99
C ILE A 379 -26.33 -7.74 -21.04
N VAL A 380 -25.57 -7.62 -19.93
CA VAL A 380 -24.26 -8.22 -19.74
C VAL A 380 -24.43 -9.42 -18.82
N LYS A 381 -24.58 -10.62 -19.40
CA LYS A 381 -24.47 -11.86 -18.63
C LYS A 381 -23.00 -12.24 -18.53
N ARG A 382 -22.45 -12.18 -17.31
CA ARG A 382 -21.10 -12.66 -17.02
C ARG A 382 -21.12 -14.16 -16.71
N THR A 383 -20.16 -14.89 -17.24
CA THR A 383 -19.87 -16.32 -16.97
C THR A 383 -18.49 -16.41 -16.31
N SER A 384 -17.76 -17.53 -16.43
CA SER A 384 -16.33 -17.53 -16.07
C SER A 384 -15.57 -16.50 -16.91
N ARG A 385 -14.71 -15.72 -16.25
CA ARG A 385 -13.97 -14.60 -16.83
C ARG A 385 -12.50 -14.72 -16.42
N ILE A 386 -11.58 -14.59 -17.37
CA ILE A 386 -10.16 -14.47 -17.06
C ILE A 386 -9.72 -13.02 -17.31
N SER A 387 -9.00 -12.43 -16.36
CA SER A 387 -8.21 -11.22 -16.59
C SER A 387 -6.72 -11.48 -16.45
N ILE A 388 -5.96 -10.98 -17.41
CA ILE A 388 -4.49 -10.97 -17.40
C ILE A 388 -4.08 -9.53 -17.07
N MET A 389 -3.46 -9.36 -15.91
CA MET A 389 -3.17 -8.07 -15.29
C MET A 389 -1.70 -7.68 -15.52
N LEU A 390 -1.51 -6.48 -16.07
CA LEU A 390 -0.21 -5.84 -16.27
C LEU A 390 -0.13 -4.63 -15.33
N ARG A 391 0.94 -4.58 -14.52
CA ARG A 391 1.15 -3.57 -13.49
C ARG A 391 2.60 -3.09 -13.59
N ASP A 392 2.82 -1.80 -13.39
CA ASP A 392 4.16 -1.21 -13.34
C ASP A 392 4.77 -1.30 -11.93
N GLU A 393 6.09 -1.21 -11.88
CA GLU A 393 6.83 -1.12 -10.62
C GLU A 393 6.55 0.23 -9.93
N TYR A 394 6.52 0.22 -8.60
CA TYR A 394 6.25 1.42 -7.83
C TYR A 394 7.47 2.33 -7.72
N LEU A 395 7.32 3.57 -8.20
CA LEU A 395 8.25 4.68 -7.98
C LEU A 395 7.54 5.82 -7.23
N GLU A 396 8.25 6.48 -6.32
CA GLU A 396 7.69 7.54 -5.44
C GLU A 396 7.12 8.75 -6.22
N GLU A 397 7.69 9.03 -7.40
CA GLU A 397 7.21 10.03 -8.35
C GLU A 397 5.82 9.71 -8.95
N HIS A 398 5.46 8.42 -9.08
CA HIS A 398 4.19 7.99 -9.68
C HIS A 398 2.98 8.48 -8.87
N ILE A 399 3.09 8.52 -7.54
CA ILE A 399 2.02 9.00 -6.65
C ILE A 399 2.09 10.52 -6.47
N THR A 400 3.29 11.10 -6.44
CA THR A 400 3.53 12.51 -6.07
C THR A 400 2.67 13.50 -6.88
N LYS A 401 2.41 13.22 -8.16
CA LYS A 401 1.54 14.05 -9.03
C LYS A 401 0.05 13.96 -8.67
N TYR A 402 -0.42 12.79 -8.22
CA TYR A 402 -1.85 12.50 -7.97
C TYR A 402 -2.23 12.54 -6.48
N TYR A 403 -1.27 12.83 -5.60
CA TYR A 403 -1.48 13.03 -4.16
C TYR A 403 -2.16 14.36 -3.79
N LYS A 404 -2.53 15.20 -4.76
CA LYS A 404 -3.25 16.45 -4.48
C LYS A 404 -4.59 16.16 -3.81
N PRO A 405 -4.94 16.86 -2.71
CA PRO A 405 -6.22 16.65 -2.04
C PRO A 405 -7.39 17.06 -2.94
N PHE A 406 -8.54 16.45 -2.66
CA PHE A 406 -9.84 16.74 -3.24
C PHE A 406 -10.13 18.24 -3.31
N VAL A 407 -10.90 18.67 -4.31
CA VAL A 407 -11.51 20.01 -4.26
C VAL A 407 -12.40 20.05 -3.03
N ALA A 408 -12.06 20.91 -2.06
CA ALA A 408 -12.95 21.16 -0.94
C ALA A 408 -14.30 21.65 -1.50
N LYS A 409 -15.40 21.00 -1.14
CA LYS A 409 -16.74 21.56 -1.37
C LYS A 409 -16.82 22.84 -0.54
N ASN A 410 -16.70 23.99 -1.20
CA ASN A 410 -17.07 25.27 -0.63
C ASN A 410 -18.59 25.24 -0.43
N ASN A 411 -19.03 25.00 0.80
CA ASN A 411 -20.40 25.24 1.26
C ASN A 411 -20.52 26.68 1.76
#